data_AF-A0AAD9HVS1-F1
#
_entry.id   AF-A0AAD9HVS1-F1
#
_cell.length_a   1.000
_cell.length_b   1.000
_cell.length_c   1.000
_cell.angle_alpha   90.00
_cell.angle_beta   90.00
_cell.angle_gamma   90.00
#
_symmetry.space_group_name_H-M   'P 1'
#
loop_
_entity.id
_entity.type
_entity.pdbx_description
1 polymer ?
#
loop_
_entity_poly.entity_id
_entity_poly.type
_entity_poly.pdbx_seq_one_letter_code
_entity_poly.pdbx_strand_id
1 'polypeptide(L)'
;MPALVEDAWINEQAVKHAVAEIEDCAIAVDATYYLQQWLDHDEPLLEPLVPALGGLTSLQNRIEEDLNQWHAHRATPFFIFNGQTISGQDDISTDRGLRANIETNQAWDQYFSGDPERAVQSFGLNPGAFPIQDLYPLLQGVLRQRKLHFLVPPYNAAAQIAYFEMIDSDQCAGIMGSQELLLYPIKDSSGKLERERGCTASTHARDLVRATFAQEKGKPKALESSDAIISVSIWRFLHLRGYVDDSHQLTAWGSALAAALTAMEATTKKYPMVPHLYESVLLAFEMIRFDLLNTRNKHTELGGYPMNGSEEDQASLLLIIRCATLLRLRHREIGYTGPLSKNLLAFRSLVCEVRTADRDLIEAVIASMFMFAQANRHRDDSWELSHRLPFLFVPDVGLAIAVKTWLDDIAPSVSAQEREGKKESFHQDYVPFATHLWEDVEICYQLFDALYAGVKTLHGKTMSSSDRAEWGKAAKFLETRR
;
A
#
# COMPACT_ATOMS: atom_id res chain seq x y z
N MET A 1 9.85 17.29 0.02
CA MET A 1 9.15 18.58 -0.15
C MET A 1 9.94 19.58 0.68
N PRO A 2 10.55 20.61 0.08
CA PRO A 2 10.16 21.92 0.58
C PRO A 2 8.64 21.96 0.44
N ALA A 3 7.91 22.23 1.52
CA ALA A 3 6.48 22.47 1.39
C ALA A 3 6.27 23.59 0.34
N LEU A 4 5.05 23.73 -0.16
CA LEU A 4 4.64 25.10 -0.50
C LEU A 4 4.73 25.85 0.83
N VAL A 5 5.81 26.60 1.02
CA VAL A 5 5.96 27.55 2.12
C VAL A 5 4.92 28.60 1.82
N GLU A 6 3.73 28.36 2.36
CA GLU A 6 2.50 29.09 2.06
C GLU A 6 2.82 30.58 2.12
N ASP A 7 2.64 31.26 0.97
CA ASP A 7 3.32 32.52 0.70
C ASP A 7 3.08 33.51 1.84
N ALA A 8 4.16 34.04 2.42
CA ALA A 8 4.09 34.85 3.62
C ALA A 8 3.13 36.04 3.47
N TRP A 9 3.03 36.62 2.26
CA TRP A 9 2.13 37.73 1.97
C TRP A 9 0.65 37.28 1.89
N ILE A 10 0.39 36.05 1.43
CA ILE A 10 -0.96 35.44 1.47
C ILE A 10 -1.31 35.09 2.92
N ASN A 11 -0.38 34.53 3.68
CA ASN A 11 -0.58 34.13 5.07
C ASN A 11 -0.73 35.33 6.03
N GLU A 12 -0.12 36.49 5.73
CA GLU A 12 -0.38 37.76 6.42
C GLU A 12 -1.82 38.28 6.21
N GLN A 13 -2.54 37.80 5.19
CA GLN A 13 -3.95 38.13 4.91
C GLN A 13 -4.94 37.08 5.45
N ALA A 14 -4.47 35.97 6.03
CA ALA A 14 -5.33 34.91 6.53
C ALA A 14 -6.11 35.35 7.79
N VAL A 15 -7.43 35.53 7.63
CA VAL A 15 -8.35 35.79 8.75
C VAL A 15 -8.67 34.49 9.47
N LYS A 16 -8.63 34.49 10.81
CA LYS A 16 -9.01 33.35 11.64
C LYS A 16 -10.46 33.46 12.08
N HIS A 17 -11.23 32.43 11.74
CA HIS A 17 -12.65 32.28 12.09
C HIS A 17 -12.80 31.26 13.23
N ALA A 18 -13.91 31.33 13.96
CA ALA A 18 -14.26 30.32 14.95
C ALA A 18 -14.79 29.06 14.25
N VAL A 19 -14.42 27.88 14.76
CA VAL A 19 -14.84 26.58 14.20
C VAL A 19 -16.37 26.42 14.14
N ALA A 20 -17.10 27.09 15.04
CA ALA A 20 -18.57 27.13 15.05
C ALA A 20 -19.19 27.90 13.87
N GLU A 21 -18.41 28.69 13.10
CA GLU A 21 -18.90 29.39 11.90
C GLU A 21 -19.19 28.42 10.73
N ILE A 22 -18.79 27.14 10.86
CA ILE A 22 -19.13 26.07 9.89
C ILE A 22 -19.98 24.94 10.51
N GLU A 23 -20.67 25.19 11.63
CA GLU A 23 -21.63 24.24 12.21
C GLU A 23 -22.74 23.91 11.20
N ASP A 24 -23.08 22.63 11.04
CA ASP A 24 -23.98 22.09 10.00
C ASP A 24 -23.53 22.29 8.53
N CYS A 25 -22.36 22.85 8.26
CA CYS A 25 -21.84 23.04 6.90
C CYS A 25 -21.06 21.83 6.36
N ALA A 26 -21.13 21.61 5.04
CA ALA A 26 -20.20 20.74 4.32
C ALA A 26 -19.03 21.56 3.75
N ILE A 27 -17.78 21.10 3.94
CA ILE A 27 -16.56 21.74 3.43
C ILE A 27 -15.92 20.83 2.39
N ALA A 28 -15.62 21.34 1.20
CA ALA A 28 -14.87 20.60 0.19
C ALA A 28 -13.36 20.59 0.53
N VAL A 29 -12.79 19.42 0.78
CA VAL A 29 -11.41 19.25 1.27
C VAL A 29 -10.54 18.58 0.20
N ASP A 30 -9.46 19.24 -0.22
CA ASP A 30 -8.40 18.63 -1.03
C ASP A 30 -7.72 17.51 -0.23
N ALA A 31 -7.90 16.27 -0.67
CA ALA A 31 -7.40 15.10 0.02
C ALA A 31 -5.86 15.01 -0.01
N THR A 32 -5.19 15.57 -1.03
CA THR A 32 -3.73 15.59 -1.12
C THR A 32 -3.15 16.60 -0.14
N TYR A 33 -3.70 17.82 -0.10
CA TYR A 33 -3.32 18.84 0.88
C TYR A 33 -3.56 18.35 2.31
N TYR A 34 -4.73 17.77 2.56
CA TYR A 34 -5.07 17.20 3.87
C TYR A 34 -4.10 16.10 4.31
N LEU A 35 -3.80 15.11 3.45
CA LEU A 35 -2.83 14.06 3.77
C LEU A 35 -1.42 14.62 4.00
N GLN A 36 -1.02 15.63 3.21
CA GLN A 36 0.30 16.25 3.32
C GLN A 36 0.50 17.01 4.64
N GLN A 37 -0.56 17.61 5.22
CA GLN A 37 -0.46 18.28 6.52
C GLN A 37 0.00 17.32 7.64
N TRP A 38 -0.25 16.01 7.53
CA TRP A 38 0.24 15.01 8.49
C TRP A 38 1.68 14.54 8.25
N LEU A 39 2.28 14.90 7.12
CA LEU A 39 3.66 14.59 6.77
C LEU A 39 4.59 15.81 6.97
N ASP A 40 4.07 17.04 6.85
CA ASP A 40 4.83 18.28 6.97
C ASP A 40 4.73 18.99 8.34
N HIS A 41 3.76 18.65 9.21
CA HIS A 41 3.46 19.45 10.42
C HIS A 41 3.27 18.68 11.74
N ASP A 42 3.45 19.45 12.82
CA ASP A 42 3.15 19.18 14.24
C ASP A 42 4.03 18.14 14.99
N GLU A 43 5.00 18.67 15.75
CA GLU A 43 5.64 17.97 16.88
C GLU A 43 4.59 17.60 17.96
N PRO A 44 4.81 16.53 18.77
CA PRO A 44 6.04 15.75 18.93
C PRO A 44 6.07 14.45 18.10
N LEU A 45 5.15 14.29 17.14
CA LEU A 45 4.83 13.00 16.52
C LEU A 45 5.05 12.99 15.00
N LEU A 46 6.15 13.54 14.50
CA LEU A 46 6.56 13.29 13.12
C LEU A 46 6.68 11.77 12.88
N GLU A 47 6.46 11.34 11.64
CA GLU A 47 6.77 9.97 11.19
C GLU A 47 8.02 9.98 10.29
N PRO A 48 9.19 10.40 10.81
CA PRO A 48 10.36 10.71 9.98
C PRO A 48 10.87 9.53 9.16
N LEU A 49 10.58 8.30 9.58
CA LEU A 49 11.05 7.08 8.92
C LEU A 49 10.14 6.60 7.78
N VAL A 50 9.04 7.29 7.44
CA VAL A 50 8.18 6.91 6.31
C VAL A 50 8.95 6.79 4.98
N PRO A 51 9.86 7.73 4.61
CA PRO A 51 10.77 7.55 3.47
C PRO A 51 11.71 6.35 3.59
N ALA A 52 12.13 5.98 4.80
CA ALA A 52 13.04 4.86 5.05
C ALA A 52 12.33 3.49 5.07
N LEU A 53 11.00 3.48 5.23
CA LEU A 53 10.18 2.27 5.45
C LEU A 53 9.17 2.00 4.32
N GLY A 54 8.94 2.95 3.43
CA GLY A 54 8.02 2.79 2.29
C GLY A 54 6.54 2.77 2.68
N GLY A 55 6.14 3.54 3.70
CA GLY A 55 4.71 3.74 4.05
C GLY A 55 4.21 3.04 5.32
N LEU A 56 5.08 2.44 6.14
CA LEU A 56 4.70 1.99 7.48
C LEU A 56 4.36 3.21 8.36
N THR A 57 3.07 3.50 8.48
CA THR A 57 2.56 4.76 9.05
C THR A 57 1.68 4.56 10.29
N SER A 58 1.61 5.59 11.13
CA SER A 58 0.61 5.77 12.22
C SER A 58 -0.55 6.69 11.82
N LEU A 59 -0.77 6.82 10.51
CA LEU A 59 -1.71 7.78 9.94
C LEU A 59 -3.16 7.31 9.99
N GLN A 60 -3.45 6.00 10.12
CA GLN A 60 -4.85 5.56 10.17
C GLN A 60 -5.52 6.06 11.44
N ASN A 61 -4.91 5.79 12.60
CA ASN A 61 -5.44 6.27 13.86
C ASN A 61 -5.54 7.79 13.85
N ARG A 62 -4.57 8.54 13.28
CA ARG A 62 -4.67 10.00 13.15
C ARG A 62 -5.85 10.43 12.28
N ILE A 63 -5.99 9.92 11.05
CA ILE A 63 -7.17 10.17 10.21
C ILE A 63 -8.47 9.79 10.96
N GLU A 64 -8.45 8.73 11.78
CA GLU A 64 -9.57 8.34 12.64
C GLU A 64 -9.70 9.12 13.96
N GLU A 65 -8.68 9.88 14.33
CA GLU A 65 -8.60 10.87 15.41
C GLU A 65 -8.96 12.28 14.89
N ASP A 66 -9.07 12.40 13.56
CA ASP A 66 -9.15 13.67 12.85
C ASP A 66 -10.37 13.79 11.89
N LEU A 67 -10.99 12.71 11.40
CA LEU A 67 -12.32 12.74 10.73
C LEU A 67 -13.50 12.95 11.71
N ASN A 68 -13.33 13.92 12.60
CA ASN A 68 -13.66 13.70 14.00
C ASN A 68 -14.60 14.79 14.55
N GLN A 69 -14.19 15.96 15.07
CA GLN A 69 -15.10 17.08 15.44
C GLN A 69 -15.40 17.93 14.19
N TRP A 70 -15.04 17.42 13.00
CA TRP A 70 -16.01 17.47 11.93
C TRP A 70 -17.40 17.04 12.46
N HIS A 71 -17.59 15.78 12.85
CA HIS A 71 -18.84 15.27 13.44
C HIS A 71 -19.30 16.01 14.71
N ALA A 72 -18.43 16.23 15.72
CA ALA A 72 -18.84 16.88 16.96
C ALA A 72 -18.93 18.43 16.94
N HIS A 73 -18.30 19.13 15.97
CA HIS A 73 -18.69 20.50 15.58
C HIS A 73 -19.74 20.51 14.45
N ARG A 74 -20.33 19.34 14.13
CA ARG A 74 -21.40 19.12 13.14
C ARG A 74 -21.09 19.54 11.69
N ALA A 75 -19.81 19.72 11.37
CA ALA A 75 -19.33 19.98 10.02
C ALA A 75 -19.03 18.68 9.25
N THR A 76 -19.28 18.67 7.93
CA THR A 76 -19.08 17.48 7.08
C THR A 76 -17.93 17.67 6.09
N PRO A 77 -16.83 16.89 6.15
CA PRO A 77 -15.72 17.02 5.23
C PRO A 77 -15.99 16.20 3.96
N PHE A 78 -16.19 16.90 2.84
CA PHE A 78 -16.41 16.32 1.53
C PHE A 78 -15.06 16.24 0.79
N PHE A 79 -14.40 15.09 0.85
CA PHE A 79 -13.06 14.94 0.30
C PHE A 79 -13.06 14.85 -1.22
N ILE A 80 -12.18 15.63 -1.85
CA ILE A 80 -11.92 15.63 -3.28
C ILE A 80 -10.49 15.13 -3.49
N PHE A 81 -10.37 13.95 -4.11
CA PHE A 81 -9.07 13.36 -4.47
C PHE A 81 -8.63 13.87 -5.84
N ASN A 82 -7.34 13.76 -6.17
CA ASN A 82 -6.92 13.93 -7.57
C ASN A 82 -7.34 12.70 -8.39
N GLY A 83 -7.85 12.96 -9.60
CA GLY A 83 -8.17 11.96 -10.63
C GLY A 83 -6.99 11.75 -11.58
N GLN A 84 -7.24 11.81 -12.89
CA GLN A 84 -6.16 11.66 -13.87
C GLN A 84 -5.20 12.86 -13.84
N THR A 85 -3.95 12.60 -14.17
CA THR A 85 -2.90 13.61 -14.22
C THR A 85 -2.97 14.39 -15.53
N ILE A 86 -2.58 15.66 -15.50
CA ILE A 86 -2.47 16.50 -16.69
C ILE A 86 -1.04 16.45 -17.25
N SER A 87 -0.86 16.66 -18.55
CA SER A 87 0.44 16.59 -19.22
C SER A 87 1.51 17.44 -18.53
N GLY A 88 2.63 16.82 -18.13
CA GLY A 88 3.72 17.46 -17.38
C GLY A 88 3.61 17.35 -15.85
N GLN A 89 2.45 16.99 -15.29
CA GLN A 89 2.27 16.84 -13.85
C GLN A 89 3.11 15.68 -13.28
N ASP A 90 3.12 14.54 -13.97
CA ASP A 90 3.90 13.36 -13.57
C ASP A 90 5.41 13.56 -13.75
N ASP A 91 5.82 14.27 -14.80
CA ASP A 91 7.23 14.63 -15.01
C ASP A 91 7.76 15.49 -13.84
N ILE A 92 6.96 16.48 -13.42
CA ILE A 92 7.27 17.37 -12.27
C ILE A 92 7.20 16.59 -10.95
N SER A 93 6.22 15.70 -10.77
CA SER A 93 6.12 14.82 -9.59
C SER A 93 7.36 13.94 -9.46
N THR A 94 7.77 13.31 -10.57
CA THR A 94 8.94 12.42 -10.65
C THR A 94 10.23 13.16 -10.38
N ASP A 95 10.45 14.33 -10.99
CA ASP A 95 11.63 15.18 -10.72
C ASP A 95 11.72 15.61 -9.24
N ARG A 96 10.61 16.00 -8.62
CA ARG A 96 10.55 16.33 -7.19
C ARG A 96 10.86 15.11 -6.31
N GLY A 97 10.27 13.96 -6.62
CA GLY A 97 10.51 12.70 -5.91
C GLY A 97 11.96 12.22 -6.02
N LEU A 98 12.58 12.37 -7.21
CA LEU A 98 14.00 12.05 -7.41
C LEU A 98 14.92 12.96 -6.59
N ARG A 99 14.63 14.27 -6.52
CA ARG A 99 15.41 15.21 -5.69
C ARG A 99 15.30 14.87 -4.20
N ALA A 100 14.09 14.64 -3.69
CA ALA A 100 13.89 14.23 -2.31
C ALA A 100 14.58 12.89 -1.99
N ASN A 101 14.53 11.91 -2.91
CA ASN A 101 15.28 10.67 -2.75
C ASN A 101 16.81 10.88 -2.74
N ILE A 102 17.34 11.81 -3.54
CA ILE A 102 18.75 12.21 -3.47
C ILE A 102 19.09 12.79 -2.09
N GLU A 103 18.24 13.66 -1.54
CA GLU A 103 18.40 14.28 -0.23
C GLU A 103 18.38 13.23 0.91
N THR A 104 17.57 12.16 0.82
CA THR A 104 17.61 11.06 1.81
C THR A 104 18.94 10.30 1.89
N ASN A 105 19.84 10.39 0.89
CA ASN A 105 21.13 9.71 0.97
C ASN A 105 21.97 10.21 2.15
N GLN A 106 21.88 11.49 2.49
CA GLN A 106 22.58 12.04 3.66
C GLN A 106 22.09 11.39 4.98
N ALA A 107 20.80 11.07 5.07
CA ALA A 107 20.23 10.36 6.22
C ALA A 107 20.69 8.89 6.27
N TRP A 108 20.77 8.21 5.11
CA TRP A 108 21.36 6.87 5.01
C TRP A 108 22.84 6.84 5.42
N ASP A 109 23.64 7.82 4.97
CA ASP A 109 25.06 7.91 5.30
C ASP A 109 25.28 8.12 6.80
N GLN A 110 24.45 8.95 7.46
CA GLN A 110 24.46 9.12 8.92
C GLN A 110 24.10 7.81 9.65
N TYR A 111 23.04 7.14 9.21
CA TYR A 111 22.59 5.88 9.81
C TYR A 111 23.68 4.80 9.72
N PHE A 112 24.30 4.62 8.55
CA PHE A 112 25.38 3.65 8.37
C PHE A 112 26.71 4.07 9.01
N SER A 113 26.90 5.37 9.32
CA SER A 113 28.03 5.88 10.12
C SER A 113 27.85 5.70 11.63
N GLY A 114 26.69 5.19 12.08
CA GLY A 114 26.40 4.98 13.51
C GLY A 114 25.76 6.18 14.22
N ASP A 115 25.17 7.12 13.48
CA ASP A 115 24.43 8.27 14.01
C ASP A 115 22.93 8.17 13.64
N PRO A 116 22.16 7.25 14.30
CA PRO A 116 20.78 6.98 13.95
C PRO A 116 19.83 8.12 14.37
N GLU A 117 20.11 8.83 15.46
CA GLU A 117 19.26 9.94 15.95
C GLU A 117 19.24 11.10 14.95
N ARG A 118 20.40 11.46 14.40
CA ARG A 118 20.51 12.48 13.35
C ARG A 118 19.97 11.98 12.00
N ALA A 119 20.13 10.69 11.69
CA ALA A 119 19.55 10.10 10.50
C ALA A 119 18.02 10.20 10.52
N VAL A 120 17.39 9.89 11.65
CA VAL A 120 15.95 10.07 11.90
C VAL A 120 15.54 11.53 11.61
N GLN A 121 16.22 12.52 12.19
CA GLN A 121 15.96 13.94 11.90
C GLN A 121 16.09 14.26 10.41
N SER A 122 17.14 13.74 9.76
CA SER A 122 17.43 14.00 8.34
C SER A 122 16.43 13.33 7.37
N PHE A 123 15.82 12.19 7.72
CA PHE A 123 14.69 11.64 6.95
C PHE A 123 13.42 12.49 7.15
N GLY A 124 13.17 12.98 8.38
CA GLY A 124 12.02 13.85 8.69
C GLY A 124 12.00 15.17 7.94
N LEU A 125 13.16 15.69 7.52
CA LEU A 125 13.25 16.86 6.63
C LEU A 125 12.87 16.57 5.16
N ASN A 126 12.66 15.30 4.79
CA ASN A 126 12.50 14.85 3.41
C ASN A 126 11.20 14.05 3.14
N PRO A 127 10.01 14.48 3.63
CA PRO A 127 8.77 13.67 3.55
C PRO A 127 8.35 13.38 2.09
N GLY A 128 8.58 14.32 1.17
CA GLY A 128 8.28 14.15 -0.26
C GLY A 128 9.17 13.17 -1.03
N ALA A 129 10.02 12.37 -0.36
CA ALA A 129 10.58 11.15 -0.94
C ALA A 129 9.56 9.99 -0.96
N PHE A 130 8.47 10.12 -0.21
CA PHE A 130 7.34 9.19 -0.18
C PHE A 130 6.14 9.76 -0.99
N PRO A 131 5.52 9.00 -1.92
CA PRO A 131 4.36 9.46 -2.68
C PRO A 131 3.09 9.54 -1.83
N ILE A 132 2.50 10.73 -1.70
CA ILE A 132 1.27 11.00 -0.92
C ILE A 132 0.10 10.13 -1.42
N GLN A 133 0.07 9.85 -2.73
CA GLN A 133 -0.97 9.10 -3.43
C GLN A 133 -1.05 7.62 -2.96
N ASP A 134 0.03 7.03 -2.46
CA ASP A 134 0.02 5.67 -1.85
C ASP A 134 -0.93 5.63 -0.61
N LEU A 135 -1.31 6.79 -0.03
CA LEU A 135 -2.22 6.91 1.12
C LEU A 135 -3.69 7.11 0.73
N TYR A 136 -4.02 7.29 -0.56
CA TYR A 136 -5.42 7.49 -0.98
C TYR A 136 -6.34 6.31 -0.61
N PRO A 137 -5.96 5.02 -0.82
CA PRO A 137 -6.82 3.89 -0.44
C PRO A 137 -7.10 3.84 1.07
N LEU A 138 -6.14 4.27 1.89
CA LEU A 138 -6.29 4.36 3.34
C LEU A 138 -7.37 5.37 3.72
N LEU A 139 -7.24 6.63 3.27
CA LEU A 139 -8.19 7.68 3.59
C LEU A 139 -9.59 7.37 3.03
N GLN A 140 -9.68 6.94 1.76
CA GLN A 140 -10.95 6.57 1.14
C GLN A 140 -11.62 5.39 1.88
N GLY A 141 -10.82 4.41 2.32
CA GLY A 141 -11.27 3.27 3.13
C GLY A 141 -11.84 3.70 4.48
N VAL A 142 -11.20 4.63 5.18
CA VAL A 142 -11.73 5.18 6.45
C VAL A 142 -13.00 6.00 6.19
N LEU A 143 -13.01 6.90 5.20
CA LEU A 143 -14.18 7.71 4.85
C LEU A 143 -15.42 6.84 4.61
N ARG A 144 -15.26 5.73 3.88
CA ARG A 144 -16.34 4.79 3.59
C ARG A 144 -16.80 3.97 4.79
N GLN A 145 -15.88 3.61 5.70
CA GLN A 145 -16.25 3.05 7.01
C GLN A 145 -17.09 4.05 7.82
N ARG A 146 -16.81 5.35 7.71
CA ARG A 146 -17.57 6.44 8.35
C ARG A 146 -18.83 6.88 7.60
N LYS A 147 -19.10 6.26 6.43
CA LYS A 147 -20.18 6.65 5.49
C LYS A 147 -20.09 8.11 5.01
N LEU A 148 -18.89 8.69 5.07
CA LEU A 148 -18.60 10.02 4.53
C LEU A 148 -18.50 9.93 3.00
N HIS A 149 -19.06 10.94 2.32
CA HIS A 149 -18.98 11.06 0.87
C HIS A 149 -17.64 11.67 0.45
N PHE A 150 -17.16 11.25 -0.71
CA PHE A 150 -15.98 11.81 -1.36
C PHE A 150 -16.14 11.71 -2.88
N LEU A 151 -15.34 12.49 -3.63
CA LEU A 151 -15.32 12.53 -5.08
C LEU A 151 -13.90 12.29 -5.61
N VAL A 152 -13.82 11.64 -6.78
CA VAL A 152 -12.67 11.69 -7.66
C VAL A 152 -13.14 12.39 -8.95
N PRO A 153 -12.66 13.61 -9.27
CA PRO A 153 -13.00 14.32 -10.50
C PRO A 153 -12.23 13.73 -11.69
N PRO A 154 -12.48 14.20 -12.93
CA PRO A 154 -11.73 13.74 -14.10
C PRO A 154 -10.21 14.00 -14.00
N TYR A 155 -9.82 15.13 -13.42
CA TYR A 155 -8.42 15.58 -13.31
C TYR A 155 -8.09 16.12 -11.91
N ASN A 156 -7.67 17.38 -11.80
CA ASN A 156 -7.17 18.01 -10.59
C ASN A 156 -8.27 18.27 -9.53
N ALA A 157 -7.95 18.04 -8.24
CA ALA A 157 -8.85 18.22 -7.10
C ALA A 157 -9.18 19.70 -6.82
N ALA A 158 -8.18 20.58 -6.79
CA ALA A 158 -8.35 22.02 -6.59
C ALA A 158 -9.23 22.65 -7.69
N ALA A 159 -9.09 22.21 -8.94
CA ALA A 159 -9.96 22.62 -10.05
C ALA A 159 -11.43 22.25 -9.82
N GLN A 160 -11.71 21.08 -9.24
CA GLN A 160 -13.06 20.62 -8.91
C GLN A 160 -13.64 21.36 -7.69
N ILE A 161 -12.81 21.65 -6.69
CA ILE A 161 -13.18 22.43 -5.51
C ILE A 161 -13.53 23.87 -5.91
N ALA A 162 -12.67 24.52 -6.70
CA ALA A 162 -12.93 25.84 -7.26
C ALA A 162 -14.19 25.86 -8.14
N TYR A 163 -14.44 24.81 -8.93
CA TYR A 163 -15.67 24.71 -9.72
C TYR A 163 -16.94 24.70 -8.86
N PHE A 164 -16.95 24.05 -7.68
CA PHE A 164 -18.10 24.07 -6.78
C PHE A 164 -18.39 25.48 -6.23
N GLU A 165 -17.35 26.21 -5.85
CA GLU A 165 -17.46 27.61 -5.39
C GLU A 165 -17.96 28.52 -6.54
N MET A 166 -17.36 28.40 -7.73
CA MET A 166 -17.67 29.23 -8.89
C MET A 166 -19.12 29.09 -9.40
N ILE A 167 -19.82 28.01 -9.06
CA ILE A 167 -21.24 27.80 -9.41
C ILE A 167 -22.21 28.01 -8.24
N ASP A 168 -21.71 28.44 -7.07
CA ASP A 168 -22.48 28.54 -5.82
C ASP A 168 -23.19 27.21 -5.46
N SER A 169 -22.41 26.11 -5.50
CA SER A 169 -22.91 24.73 -5.33
C SER A 169 -23.50 24.45 -3.95
N ASP A 170 -24.64 23.74 -3.91
CA ASP A 170 -25.28 23.26 -2.68
C ASP A 170 -24.52 22.10 -2.01
N GLN A 171 -23.45 21.60 -2.63
CA GLN A 171 -22.66 20.47 -2.14
C GLN A 171 -21.62 20.86 -1.07
N CYS A 172 -21.24 22.14 -0.97
CA CYS A 172 -20.31 22.63 0.05
C CYS A 172 -20.47 24.15 0.29
N ALA A 173 -20.41 24.58 1.56
CA ALA A 173 -20.49 25.97 1.98
C ALA A 173 -19.10 26.62 2.24
N GLY A 174 -18.02 25.89 1.96
CA GLY A 174 -16.64 26.38 2.09
C GLY A 174 -15.62 25.37 1.57
N ILE A 175 -14.35 25.78 1.51
CA ILE A 175 -13.27 25.02 0.87
C ILE A 175 -12.01 24.96 1.74
N MET A 176 -11.28 23.85 1.68
CA MET A 176 -9.99 23.65 2.34
C MET A 176 -9.02 22.96 1.38
N GLY A 177 -7.87 23.57 1.11
CA GLY A 177 -6.86 23.01 0.21
C GLY A 177 -5.63 23.91 0.11
N SER A 178 -4.72 23.58 -0.82
CA SER A 178 -3.50 24.36 -1.01
C SER A 178 -3.76 25.73 -1.66
N GLN A 179 -2.78 26.62 -1.58
CA GLN A 179 -2.81 27.93 -2.25
C GLN A 179 -2.95 27.85 -3.78
N GLU A 180 -2.85 26.67 -4.41
CA GLU A 180 -3.22 26.46 -5.82
C GLU A 180 -4.68 26.88 -6.10
N LEU A 181 -5.57 26.75 -5.10
CA LEU A 181 -6.96 27.21 -5.19
C LEU A 181 -7.08 28.71 -5.53
N LEU A 182 -6.13 29.54 -5.08
CA LEU A 182 -6.10 30.99 -5.32
C LEU A 182 -5.70 31.36 -6.76
N LEU A 183 -5.31 30.38 -7.59
CA LEU A 183 -5.10 30.57 -9.03
C LEU A 183 -6.42 30.49 -9.83
N TYR A 184 -7.50 30.03 -9.19
CA TYR A 184 -8.85 30.00 -9.73
C TYR A 184 -9.65 31.22 -9.24
N PRO A 185 -10.68 31.69 -9.97
CA PRO A 185 -11.44 32.90 -9.62
C PRO A 185 -12.48 32.63 -8.53
N ILE A 186 -12.02 32.19 -7.36
CA ILE A 186 -12.86 31.87 -6.19
C ILE A 186 -13.17 33.11 -5.33
N LYS A 187 -14.33 33.11 -4.65
CA LYS A 187 -14.78 34.25 -3.81
C LYS A 187 -14.21 34.24 -2.39
N ASP A 188 -14.18 33.08 -1.73
CA ASP A 188 -13.74 32.89 -0.33
C ASP A 188 -12.87 31.63 -0.17
N SER A 189 -11.99 31.62 0.84
CA SER A 189 -11.16 30.45 1.19
C SER A 189 -10.92 30.32 2.69
N SER A 190 -11.26 29.18 3.29
CA SER A 190 -11.26 28.93 4.74
C SER A 190 -10.13 27.99 5.19
N GLY A 191 -9.20 28.47 6.01
CA GLY A 191 -8.00 27.70 6.42
C GLY A 191 -8.08 27.04 7.81
N LYS A 192 -7.82 25.71 7.85
CA LYS A 192 -7.67 24.78 9.03
C LYS A 192 -8.84 24.70 10.05
N LEU A 193 -9.02 23.50 10.65
CA LEU A 193 -10.11 23.14 11.60
C LEU A 193 -9.73 21.89 12.45
N GLU A 194 -10.35 21.54 13.61
CA GLU A 194 -9.88 20.53 14.62
C GLU A 194 -10.98 19.59 15.25
N ARG A 195 -10.67 18.43 15.93
CA ARG A 195 -11.54 17.18 15.85
C ARG A 195 -11.60 15.98 16.96
N GLU A 196 -12.80 15.35 17.27
CA GLU A 196 -13.27 13.95 17.80
C GLU A 196 -14.71 13.43 17.27
N ARG A 197 -15.23 12.18 16.95
CA ARG A 197 -14.85 10.77 16.49
C ARG A 197 -16.02 9.75 16.09
N GLY A 198 -15.87 8.76 15.13
CA GLY A 198 -16.79 7.56 14.89
C GLY A 198 -16.68 6.70 13.55
N CYS A 199 -17.18 5.41 13.42
CA CYS A 199 -17.07 4.41 12.24
C CYS A 199 -18.30 3.39 12.06
N THR A 200 -18.47 2.27 11.26
CA THR A 200 -17.65 1.28 10.42
C THR A 200 -18.47 0.35 9.40
N ALA A 201 -17.80 -0.42 8.47
CA ALA A 201 -18.09 -1.79 7.82
C ALA A 201 -19.23 -2.08 6.73
N SER A 202 -19.36 -3.18 5.91
CA SER A 202 -18.52 -4.26 5.21
C SER A 202 -19.34 -5.33 4.32
N THR A 203 -18.75 -6.33 3.56
CA THR A 203 -19.26 -7.72 3.06
C THR A 203 -19.16 -8.15 1.52
N HIS A 204 -19.50 -9.41 1.07
CA HIS A 204 -19.19 -10.11 -0.26
C HIS A 204 -20.09 -11.32 -0.76
N ALA A 205 -19.94 -11.81 -2.03
CA ALA A 205 -20.34 -13.17 -2.54
C ALA A 205 -19.40 -13.82 -3.65
N ARG A 206 -19.71 -15.05 -4.16
CA ARG A 206 -18.91 -15.84 -5.17
C ARG A 206 -19.79 -16.81 -6.03
N ASP A 207 -19.78 -16.78 -7.38
CA ASP A 207 -20.29 -17.91 -8.23
C ASP A 207 -19.97 -17.90 -9.77
N LEU A 208 -18.84 -17.34 -10.25
CA LEU A 208 -18.79 -16.83 -11.64
C LEU A 208 -18.56 -17.82 -12.81
N VAL A 209 -17.63 -18.79 -12.71
CA VAL A 209 -16.81 -19.27 -13.87
C VAL A 209 -17.59 -19.68 -15.14
N ARG A 210 -18.83 -20.15 -15.06
CA ARG A 210 -19.64 -20.51 -16.25
C ARG A 210 -20.14 -19.31 -17.06
N ALA A 211 -20.12 -18.10 -16.51
CA ALA A 211 -20.62 -16.87 -17.13
C ALA A 211 -19.58 -16.14 -18.02
N THR A 212 -18.33 -16.60 -18.06
CA THR A 212 -17.25 -15.92 -18.84
C THR A 212 -17.31 -16.18 -20.34
N PHE A 213 -18.02 -17.22 -20.79
CA PHE A 213 -18.17 -17.56 -22.20
C PHE A 213 -19.37 -16.83 -22.84
N ALA A 214 -19.17 -16.24 -24.02
CA ALA A 214 -20.25 -15.65 -24.79
C ALA A 214 -21.16 -16.75 -25.37
N GLN A 215 -22.47 -16.69 -25.10
CA GLN A 215 -23.43 -17.58 -25.74
C GLN A 215 -23.68 -17.16 -27.19
N GLU A 216 -23.51 -18.08 -28.14
CA GLU A 216 -23.54 -17.81 -29.59
C GLU A 216 -24.87 -17.26 -30.14
N LYS A 217 -25.95 -17.24 -29.35
CA LYS A 217 -27.31 -16.87 -29.78
C LYS A 217 -28.02 -15.92 -28.82
N GLY A 218 -27.39 -14.77 -28.56
CA GLY A 218 -28.03 -13.62 -27.93
C GLY A 218 -27.13 -12.39 -27.99
N LYS A 219 -27.68 -11.19 -27.76
CA LYS A 219 -26.86 -10.09 -27.25
C LYS A 219 -26.43 -10.50 -25.83
N PRO A 220 -25.14 -10.50 -25.48
CA PRO A 220 -24.72 -10.85 -24.12
C PRO A 220 -25.38 -9.88 -23.14
N LYS A 221 -25.98 -10.41 -22.07
CA LYS A 221 -26.55 -9.56 -21.02
C LYS A 221 -25.40 -8.82 -20.33
N ALA A 222 -25.51 -7.50 -20.17
CA ALA A 222 -24.52 -6.73 -19.45
C ALA A 222 -24.41 -7.23 -17.99
N LEU A 223 -23.20 -7.24 -17.45
CA LEU A 223 -22.93 -7.59 -16.05
C LEU A 223 -23.53 -6.52 -15.13
N GLU A 224 -24.38 -6.96 -14.21
CA GLU A 224 -25.17 -6.08 -13.32
C GLU A 224 -24.60 -6.01 -11.90
N SER A 225 -24.17 -7.14 -11.31
CA SER A 225 -23.66 -7.23 -9.94
C SER A 225 -22.15 -7.01 -9.83
N SER A 226 -21.68 -6.31 -8.79
CA SER A 226 -20.24 -6.08 -8.54
C SER A 226 -19.42 -7.37 -8.48
N ASP A 227 -19.88 -8.42 -7.77
CA ASP A 227 -19.19 -9.72 -7.69
C ASP A 227 -18.84 -10.28 -9.07
N ALA A 228 -19.74 -10.10 -10.05
CA ALA A 228 -19.57 -10.62 -11.39
C ALA A 228 -18.63 -9.77 -12.25
N ILE A 229 -18.63 -8.44 -12.09
CA ILE A 229 -17.66 -7.56 -12.74
C ILE A 229 -16.27 -7.90 -12.22
N ILE A 230 -16.04 -7.80 -10.90
CA ILE A 230 -14.75 -8.07 -10.26
C ILE A 230 -14.20 -9.45 -10.65
N SER A 231 -15.04 -10.48 -10.59
CA SER A 231 -14.61 -11.85 -10.91
C SER A 231 -14.30 -12.05 -12.41
N VAL A 232 -14.98 -11.33 -13.32
CA VAL A 232 -14.63 -11.34 -14.76
C VAL A 232 -13.30 -10.60 -14.97
N SER A 233 -13.08 -9.51 -14.26
CA SER A 233 -11.85 -8.70 -14.37
C SER A 233 -10.64 -9.46 -13.87
N ILE A 234 -10.73 -10.13 -12.72
CA ILE A 234 -9.67 -11.02 -12.21
C ILE A 234 -9.43 -12.18 -13.19
N TRP A 235 -10.48 -12.81 -13.72
CA TRP A 235 -10.31 -13.90 -14.68
C TRP A 235 -9.61 -13.43 -15.97
N ARG A 236 -9.97 -12.26 -16.50
CA ARG A 236 -9.33 -11.64 -17.67
C ARG A 236 -7.91 -11.21 -17.41
N PHE A 237 -7.60 -10.68 -16.23
CA PHE A 237 -6.24 -10.40 -15.80
C PHE A 237 -5.40 -11.70 -15.81
N LEU A 238 -5.92 -12.78 -15.24
CA LEU A 238 -5.24 -14.09 -15.23
C LEU A 238 -5.04 -14.67 -16.65
N HIS A 239 -5.95 -14.42 -17.58
CA HIS A 239 -5.79 -14.77 -19.01
C HIS A 239 -4.74 -13.88 -19.71
N LEU A 240 -4.83 -12.55 -19.60
CA LEU A 240 -3.87 -11.61 -20.18
C LEU A 240 -2.45 -11.77 -19.63
N ARG A 241 -2.32 -12.11 -18.34
CA ARG A 241 -1.04 -12.49 -17.72
C ARG A 241 -0.61 -13.92 -18.08
N GLY A 242 -1.46 -14.78 -18.64
CA GLY A 242 -1.10 -16.15 -19.06
C GLY A 242 -1.05 -17.20 -17.94
N TYR A 243 -1.74 -16.97 -16.83
CA TYR A 243 -2.11 -18.03 -15.86
C TYR A 243 -3.20 -18.93 -16.41
N VAL A 244 -4.07 -18.39 -17.28
CA VAL A 244 -5.18 -19.10 -17.92
C VAL A 244 -5.00 -19.02 -19.44
N ASP A 245 -5.31 -20.10 -20.17
CA ASP A 245 -5.24 -20.14 -21.63
C ASP A 245 -6.58 -19.79 -22.31
N ASP A 246 -6.58 -19.74 -23.65
CA ASP A 246 -7.77 -19.45 -24.48
C ASP A 246 -8.88 -20.51 -24.36
N SER A 247 -8.58 -21.69 -23.81
CA SER A 247 -9.55 -22.75 -23.47
C SER A 247 -10.04 -22.65 -22.02
N HIS A 248 -9.72 -21.55 -21.33
CA HIS A 248 -10.01 -21.28 -19.93
C HIS A 248 -9.39 -22.30 -18.96
N GLN A 249 -8.32 -23.00 -19.37
CA GLN A 249 -7.60 -23.96 -18.54
C GLN A 249 -6.41 -23.29 -17.83
N LEU A 250 -5.99 -23.84 -16.69
CA LEU A 250 -4.81 -23.37 -15.98
C LEU A 250 -3.54 -23.76 -16.75
N THR A 251 -2.69 -22.76 -17.03
CA THR A 251 -1.35 -23.02 -17.56
C THR A 251 -0.45 -23.62 -16.47
N ALA A 252 0.82 -23.91 -16.79
CA ALA A 252 1.80 -24.29 -15.76
C ALA A 252 1.97 -23.19 -14.68
N TRP A 253 1.86 -21.91 -15.05
CA TRP A 253 1.83 -20.79 -14.11
C TRP A 253 0.51 -20.75 -13.31
N GLY A 254 -0.63 -20.93 -13.97
CA GLY A 254 -1.94 -20.98 -13.29
C GLY A 254 -2.04 -22.10 -12.27
N SER A 255 -1.47 -23.27 -12.60
CA SER A 255 -1.43 -24.43 -11.71
C SER A 255 -0.54 -24.19 -10.49
N ALA A 256 0.63 -23.54 -10.67
CA ALA A 256 1.53 -23.18 -9.59
C ALA A 256 0.92 -22.11 -8.65
N LEU A 257 0.30 -21.08 -9.22
CA LEU A 257 -0.45 -20.06 -8.48
C LEU A 257 -1.61 -20.70 -7.69
N ALA A 258 -2.41 -21.57 -8.32
CA ALA A 258 -3.51 -22.26 -7.66
C ALA A 258 -3.04 -23.16 -6.51
N ALA A 259 -1.89 -23.84 -6.66
CA ALA A 259 -1.30 -24.63 -5.58
C ALA A 259 -0.88 -23.75 -4.38
N ALA A 260 -0.26 -22.60 -4.63
CA ALA A 260 0.10 -21.64 -3.58
C ALA A 260 -1.14 -21.03 -2.89
N LEU A 261 -2.14 -20.58 -3.65
CA LEU A 261 -3.40 -20.07 -3.11
C LEU A 261 -4.15 -21.12 -2.26
N THR A 262 -4.08 -22.40 -2.65
CA THR A 262 -4.65 -23.52 -1.88
C THR A 262 -3.89 -23.75 -0.58
N ALA A 263 -2.56 -23.73 -0.61
CA ALA A 263 -1.73 -23.84 0.60
C ALA A 263 -1.98 -22.68 1.59
N MET A 264 -2.23 -21.47 1.08
CA MET A 264 -2.52 -20.28 1.89
C MET A 264 -3.88 -20.33 2.61
N GLU A 265 -4.84 -21.13 2.13
CA GLU A 265 -6.25 -21.08 2.57
C GLU A 265 -6.44 -21.35 4.07
N ALA A 266 -5.66 -22.26 4.66
CA ALA A 266 -5.72 -22.54 6.09
C ALA A 266 -5.32 -21.32 6.93
N THR A 267 -4.26 -20.62 6.52
CA THR A 267 -3.73 -19.43 7.18
C THR A 267 -4.68 -18.23 7.03
N THR A 268 -5.27 -18.02 5.85
CA THR A 268 -6.28 -16.96 5.64
C THR A 268 -7.54 -17.20 6.48
N LYS A 269 -7.94 -18.46 6.72
CA LYS A 269 -9.04 -18.80 7.64
C LYS A 269 -8.66 -18.61 9.11
N LYS A 270 -7.39 -18.82 9.47
CA LYS A 270 -6.86 -18.64 10.84
C LYS A 270 -6.70 -17.17 11.22
N TYR A 271 -6.34 -16.31 10.26
CA TYR A 271 -6.05 -14.89 10.47
C TYR A 271 -6.95 -13.97 9.61
N PRO A 272 -8.29 -13.99 9.79
CA PRO A 272 -9.22 -13.24 8.93
C PRO A 272 -9.10 -11.71 9.07
N MET A 273 -8.41 -11.22 10.10
CA MET A 273 -8.12 -9.80 10.32
C MET A 273 -6.82 -9.33 9.62
N VAL A 274 -6.09 -10.24 8.95
CA VAL A 274 -4.93 -9.90 8.11
C VAL A 274 -5.39 -9.91 6.65
N PRO A 275 -5.63 -8.72 6.04
CA PRO A 275 -6.16 -8.63 4.68
C PRO A 275 -5.09 -8.97 3.63
N HIS A 276 -5.49 -9.01 2.36
CA HIS A 276 -4.62 -9.11 1.18
C HIS A 276 -3.71 -10.36 1.06
N LEU A 277 -3.77 -11.36 1.95
CA LEU A 277 -2.90 -12.56 1.87
C LEU A 277 -2.91 -13.28 0.50
N TYR A 278 -4.06 -13.38 -0.18
CA TYR A 278 -4.14 -13.95 -1.54
C TYR A 278 -3.57 -13.02 -2.63
N GLU A 279 -3.59 -11.72 -2.39
CA GLU A 279 -3.01 -10.69 -3.26
C GLU A 279 -1.47 -10.68 -3.11
N SER A 280 -0.94 -10.86 -1.89
CA SER A 280 0.49 -11.12 -1.64
C SER A 280 0.99 -12.35 -2.41
N VAL A 281 0.20 -13.44 -2.45
CA VAL A 281 0.53 -14.64 -3.24
C VAL A 281 0.54 -14.36 -4.75
N LEU A 282 -0.44 -13.62 -5.26
CA LEU A 282 -0.51 -13.26 -6.68
C LEU A 282 0.65 -12.34 -7.10
N LEU A 283 0.93 -11.30 -6.31
CA LEU A 283 2.02 -10.36 -6.51
C LEU A 283 3.40 -11.05 -6.40
N ALA A 284 3.57 -12.01 -5.50
CA ALA A 284 4.77 -12.85 -5.45
C ALA A 284 4.99 -13.62 -6.75
N PHE A 285 3.92 -14.19 -7.32
CA PHE A 285 4.00 -14.92 -8.58
C PHE A 285 4.35 -14.02 -9.77
N GLU A 286 3.85 -12.79 -9.80
CA GLU A 286 4.27 -11.79 -10.79
C GLU A 286 5.74 -11.38 -10.61
N MET A 287 6.17 -11.09 -9.37
CA MET A 287 7.58 -10.82 -9.05
C MET A 287 8.53 -11.98 -9.39
N ILE A 288 8.08 -13.24 -9.30
CA ILE A 288 8.83 -14.42 -9.77
C ILE A 288 8.95 -14.41 -11.30
N ARG A 289 7.87 -14.06 -12.02
CA ARG A 289 7.81 -14.08 -13.49
C ARG A 289 8.59 -12.96 -14.16
N PHE A 290 8.78 -11.84 -13.48
CA PHE A 290 9.70 -10.77 -13.88
C PHE A 290 11.17 -11.02 -13.49
N ASP A 291 11.50 -12.18 -12.88
CA ASP A 291 12.80 -12.54 -12.28
C ASP A 291 13.31 -11.52 -11.25
N LEU A 292 12.42 -11.05 -10.39
CA LEU A 292 12.72 -10.12 -9.29
C LEU A 292 12.73 -10.82 -7.93
N LEU A 293 11.78 -11.73 -7.66
CA LEU A 293 11.73 -12.52 -6.42
C LEU A 293 12.63 -13.76 -6.50
N ASN A 294 13.94 -13.51 -6.36
CA ASN A 294 15.01 -14.51 -6.39
C ASN A 294 16.10 -14.20 -5.34
N THR A 295 17.22 -14.91 -5.39
CA THR A 295 18.45 -14.75 -4.58
C THR A 295 19.47 -13.76 -5.17
N ARG A 296 19.24 -13.31 -6.40
CA ARG A 296 20.16 -12.51 -7.22
C ARG A 296 20.00 -11.02 -6.92
N ASN A 297 20.79 -10.18 -7.62
CA ASN A 297 20.76 -8.73 -7.48
C ASN A 297 20.83 -8.33 -5.99
N LYS A 298 21.89 -8.79 -5.32
CA LYS A 298 22.01 -8.76 -3.85
C LYS A 298 22.04 -7.33 -3.29
N HIS A 299 22.43 -6.33 -4.09
CA HIS A 299 22.49 -4.90 -3.73
C HIS A 299 23.19 -4.64 -2.37
N THR A 300 24.34 -5.29 -2.18
CA THR A 300 25.15 -5.22 -0.95
C THR A 300 25.64 -3.80 -0.65
N GLU A 301 25.81 -2.98 -1.68
CA GLU A 301 26.18 -1.56 -1.62
C GLU A 301 25.13 -0.67 -0.94
N LEU A 302 23.87 -1.11 -0.84
CA LEU A 302 22.82 -0.34 -0.18
C LEU A 302 22.83 -0.47 1.35
N GLY A 303 23.48 -1.49 1.90
CA GLY A 303 23.45 -1.78 3.35
C GLY A 303 22.13 -2.37 3.83
N GLY A 304 22.15 -2.99 5.02
CA GLY A 304 20.98 -3.71 5.56
C GLY A 304 20.69 -5.06 4.90
N TYR A 305 21.70 -5.68 4.28
CA TYR A 305 21.70 -7.05 3.73
C TYR A 305 21.86 -8.11 4.86
N PRO A 306 21.46 -9.40 4.69
CA PRO A 306 21.74 -10.49 5.65
C PRO A 306 23.23 -10.69 5.93
N MET A 307 23.63 -10.77 7.19
CA MET A 307 25.08 -10.77 7.55
C MET A 307 25.57 -12.12 8.06
N ASN A 308 24.72 -12.90 8.73
CA ASN A 308 25.16 -14.09 9.45
C ASN A 308 25.02 -15.38 8.61
N GLY A 309 25.86 -16.38 8.95
CA GLY A 309 25.89 -17.69 8.28
C GLY A 309 26.81 -17.75 7.04
N SER A 310 26.63 -18.79 6.22
CA SER A 310 27.31 -18.93 4.93
C SER A 310 26.71 -18.04 3.84
N GLU A 311 27.36 -17.92 2.68
CA GLU A 311 26.76 -17.24 1.52
C GLU A 311 25.43 -17.86 1.08
N GLU A 312 25.23 -19.17 1.32
CA GLU A 312 23.96 -19.86 1.05
C GLU A 312 22.89 -19.56 2.10
N ASP A 313 23.28 -19.38 3.38
CA ASP A 313 22.39 -18.91 4.44
C ASP A 313 21.93 -17.47 4.15
N GLN A 314 22.86 -16.57 3.82
CA GLN A 314 22.54 -15.17 3.50
C GLN A 314 21.64 -15.06 2.27
N ALA A 315 21.89 -15.84 1.21
CA ALA A 315 21.04 -15.88 0.01
C ALA A 315 19.67 -16.50 0.28
N SER A 316 19.60 -17.50 1.17
CA SER A 316 18.35 -18.10 1.64
C SER A 316 17.51 -17.10 2.43
N LEU A 317 18.13 -16.39 3.37
CA LEU A 317 17.46 -15.36 4.16
C LEU A 317 17.00 -14.20 3.27
N LEU A 318 17.82 -13.76 2.29
CA LEU A 318 17.43 -12.73 1.32
C LEU A 318 16.11 -13.06 0.61
N LEU A 319 15.94 -14.30 0.15
CA LEU A 319 14.70 -14.72 -0.53
C LEU A 319 13.49 -14.71 0.42
N ILE A 320 13.68 -15.13 1.67
CA ILE A 320 12.61 -15.13 2.69
C ILE A 320 12.19 -13.69 3.05
N ILE A 321 13.14 -12.78 3.26
CA ILE A 321 12.81 -11.38 3.62
C ILE A 321 12.22 -10.60 2.44
N ARG A 322 12.55 -10.98 1.19
CA ARG A 322 11.86 -10.49 -0.01
C ARG A 322 10.41 -10.98 -0.09
N CYS A 323 10.12 -12.21 0.33
CA CYS A 323 8.73 -12.67 0.50
C CYS A 323 8.02 -11.90 1.63
N ALA A 324 8.72 -11.60 2.72
CA ALA A 324 8.21 -10.83 3.85
C ALA A 324 7.84 -9.37 3.48
N THR A 325 8.46 -8.78 2.45
CA THR A 325 8.10 -7.46 1.91
C THR A 325 6.72 -7.44 1.25
N LEU A 326 6.08 -8.59 1.02
CA LEU A 326 4.73 -8.68 0.45
C LEU A 326 3.63 -8.67 1.53
N LEU A 327 3.99 -8.40 2.79
CA LEU A 327 3.15 -8.46 3.98
C LEU A 327 3.39 -7.23 4.88
N ARG A 328 2.44 -6.92 5.76
CA ARG A 328 2.49 -5.79 6.70
C ARG A 328 2.87 -6.23 8.11
N LEU A 329 3.65 -5.41 8.82
CA LEU A 329 3.83 -5.53 10.26
C LEU A 329 2.64 -4.87 10.99
N ARG A 330 1.91 -5.59 11.85
CA ARG A 330 0.86 -5.01 12.69
C ARG A 330 1.50 -4.22 13.83
N HIS A 331 1.77 -2.94 13.59
CA HIS A 331 2.49 -2.03 14.48
C HIS A 331 1.54 -1.08 15.24
N ARG A 332 1.93 -0.59 16.43
CA ARG A 332 1.22 0.49 17.15
C ARG A 332 1.39 1.82 16.42
N GLU A 333 0.40 2.68 16.54
CA GLU A 333 0.36 3.95 15.80
C GLU A 333 1.06 5.08 16.58
N ILE A 334 2.38 4.91 16.78
CA ILE A 334 3.28 5.79 17.56
C ILE A 334 4.66 5.98 16.88
N GLY A 335 4.73 5.80 15.57
CA GLY A 335 5.99 5.78 14.79
C GLY A 335 6.77 4.47 14.95
N TYR A 336 7.49 4.06 13.89
CA TYR A 336 8.35 2.86 13.92
C TYR A 336 9.60 3.09 14.77
N THR A 337 10.00 2.07 15.51
CA THR A 337 11.29 2.01 16.22
C THR A 337 11.90 0.63 15.97
N GLY A 338 13.12 0.61 15.47
CA GLY A 338 13.85 -0.60 15.08
C GLY A 338 14.94 -0.30 14.03
N PRO A 339 15.67 -1.32 13.56
CA PRO A 339 16.67 -1.15 12.51
C PRO A 339 16.05 -0.76 11.15
N LEU A 340 16.87 -0.23 10.25
CA LEU A 340 16.51 0.13 8.87
C LEU A 340 17.27 -0.72 7.84
N SER A 341 16.70 -0.89 6.64
CA SER A 341 17.37 -1.55 5.50
C SER A 341 17.00 -0.91 4.17
N LYS A 342 17.95 -0.15 3.60
CA LYS A 342 17.85 0.43 2.25
C LYS A 342 17.79 -0.65 1.15
N ASN A 343 18.42 -1.81 1.40
CA ASN A 343 18.32 -2.99 0.53
C ASN A 343 16.87 -3.50 0.40
N LEU A 344 16.15 -3.60 1.52
CA LEU A 344 14.73 -3.96 1.51
C LEU A 344 13.86 -2.83 0.93
N LEU A 345 14.17 -1.56 1.20
CA LEU A 345 13.44 -0.43 0.63
C LEU A 345 13.53 -0.41 -0.92
N ALA A 346 14.72 -0.63 -1.47
CA ALA A 346 14.90 -0.75 -2.92
C ALA A 346 14.13 -1.94 -3.52
N PHE A 347 14.03 -3.06 -2.78
CA PHE A 347 13.17 -4.17 -3.19
C PHE A 347 11.66 -3.83 -3.10
N ARG A 348 11.22 -3.10 -2.07
CA ARG A 348 9.84 -2.58 -1.97
C ARG A 348 9.48 -1.72 -3.16
N SER A 349 10.39 -0.89 -3.67
CA SER A 349 10.15 -0.13 -4.91
C SER A 349 9.83 -1.05 -6.09
N LEU A 350 10.63 -2.09 -6.33
CA LEU A 350 10.37 -3.09 -7.38
C LEU A 350 9.01 -3.80 -7.21
N VAL A 351 8.65 -4.15 -5.98
CA VAL A 351 7.32 -4.71 -5.65
C VAL A 351 6.20 -3.72 -6.01
N CYS A 352 6.39 -2.43 -5.75
CA CYS A 352 5.39 -1.40 -6.01
C CYS A 352 5.22 -1.07 -7.50
N GLU A 353 6.29 -1.11 -8.29
CA GLU A 353 6.20 -0.97 -9.76
C GLU A 353 5.38 -2.12 -10.36
N VAL A 354 5.65 -3.37 -9.96
CA VAL A 354 4.87 -4.54 -10.44
C VAL A 354 3.41 -4.46 -9.97
N ARG A 355 3.18 -4.15 -8.68
CA ARG A 355 1.84 -3.94 -8.12
C ARG A 355 1.06 -2.88 -8.92
N THR A 356 1.66 -1.73 -9.20
CA THR A 356 0.99 -0.64 -9.94
C THR A 356 0.71 -1.04 -11.38
N ALA A 357 1.67 -1.65 -12.09
CA ALA A 357 1.45 -2.11 -13.46
C ALA A 357 0.35 -3.19 -13.57
N ASP A 358 0.26 -4.11 -12.60
CA ASP A 358 -0.82 -5.10 -12.54
C ASP A 358 -2.16 -4.48 -12.11
N ARG A 359 -2.14 -3.43 -11.27
CA ARG A 359 -3.32 -2.64 -10.89
C ARG A 359 -3.91 -1.90 -12.08
N ASP A 360 -3.07 -1.18 -12.83
CA ASP A 360 -3.44 -0.46 -14.04
C ASP A 360 -4.03 -1.42 -15.08
N LEU A 361 -3.45 -2.62 -15.23
CA LEU A 361 -3.95 -3.64 -16.13
C LEU A 361 -5.36 -4.13 -15.75
N ILE A 362 -5.63 -4.40 -14.46
CA ILE A 362 -6.94 -4.90 -14.05
C ILE A 362 -8.01 -3.79 -14.04
N GLU A 363 -7.65 -2.54 -13.76
CA GLU A 363 -8.56 -1.39 -13.93
C GLU A 363 -8.83 -1.08 -15.41
N ALA A 364 -7.83 -1.17 -16.30
CA ALA A 364 -8.01 -1.04 -17.74
C ALA A 364 -8.94 -2.13 -18.31
N VAL A 365 -8.90 -3.35 -17.75
CA VAL A 365 -9.86 -4.42 -18.07
C VAL A 365 -11.30 -4.02 -17.69
N ILE A 366 -11.52 -3.33 -16.57
CA ILE A 366 -12.84 -2.81 -16.16
C ILE A 366 -13.28 -1.64 -17.03
N ALA A 367 -12.38 -0.68 -17.29
CA ALA A 367 -12.65 0.43 -18.20
C ALA A 367 -13.08 -0.10 -19.58
N SER A 368 -12.39 -1.12 -20.10
CA SER A 368 -12.75 -1.85 -21.32
C SER A 368 -14.15 -2.50 -21.23
N MET A 369 -14.48 -3.19 -20.12
CA MET A 369 -15.81 -3.78 -19.90
C MET A 369 -16.94 -2.73 -19.94
N PHE A 370 -16.72 -1.54 -19.38
CA PHE A 370 -17.68 -0.43 -19.48
C PHE A 370 -17.73 0.20 -20.88
N MET A 371 -16.57 0.46 -21.50
CA MET A 371 -16.49 1.05 -22.84
C MET A 371 -17.19 0.18 -23.88
N PHE A 372 -16.98 -1.14 -23.87
CA PHE A 372 -17.65 -2.08 -24.77
C PHE A 372 -19.06 -2.53 -24.30
N ALA A 373 -19.65 -1.85 -23.31
CA ALA A 373 -20.99 -2.10 -22.77
C ALA A 373 -21.24 -3.55 -22.30
N GLN A 374 -20.19 -4.21 -21.83
CA GLN A 374 -20.21 -5.57 -21.28
C GLN A 374 -20.65 -5.58 -19.81
N ALA A 375 -20.58 -4.43 -19.13
CA ALA A 375 -21.12 -4.17 -17.80
C ALA A 375 -22.01 -2.92 -17.81
N ASN A 376 -23.03 -2.87 -16.94
CA ASN A 376 -23.89 -1.70 -16.79
C ASN A 376 -23.07 -0.51 -16.25
N ARG A 377 -23.15 0.66 -16.91
CA ARG A 377 -22.46 1.91 -16.53
C ARG A 377 -23.19 2.73 -15.47
N HIS A 378 -24.51 2.61 -15.35
CA HIS A 378 -25.29 3.35 -14.36
C HIS A 378 -25.25 2.58 -13.04
N ARG A 379 -24.34 3.00 -12.15
CA ARG A 379 -23.99 2.33 -10.89
C ARG A 379 -23.74 3.33 -9.78
N ASP A 380 -24.04 2.91 -8.55
CA ASP A 380 -23.70 3.56 -7.28
C ASP A 380 -22.55 2.85 -6.53
N ASP A 381 -22.29 1.58 -6.85
CA ASP A 381 -21.28 0.70 -6.26
C ASP A 381 -19.87 0.77 -6.91
N SER A 382 -19.59 1.77 -7.74
CA SER A 382 -18.28 1.93 -8.42
C SER A 382 -17.06 1.93 -7.48
N TRP A 383 -17.27 2.37 -6.23
CA TRP A 383 -16.30 2.25 -5.14
C TRP A 383 -15.97 0.78 -4.79
N GLU A 384 -17.01 -0.04 -4.63
CA GLU A 384 -16.88 -1.44 -4.27
C GLU A 384 -16.12 -2.22 -5.36
N LEU A 385 -16.37 -1.90 -6.62
CA LEU A 385 -15.59 -2.43 -7.74
C LEU A 385 -14.09 -2.15 -7.56
N SER A 386 -13.71 -0.87 -7.40
CA SER A 386 -12.30 -0.48 -7.22
C SER A 386 -11.66 -1.19 -6.01
N HIS A 387 -12.31 -1.16 -4.84
CA HIS A 387 -11.71 -1.62 -3.59
C HIS A 387 -11.78 -3.13 -3.33
N ARG A 388 -12.42 -3.89 -4.21
CA ARG A 388 -12.41 -5.36 -4.21
C ARG A 388 -11.49 -5.98 -5.27
N LEU A 389 -10.83 -5.15 -6.09
CA LEU A 389 -9.79 -5.61 -7.00
C LEU A 389 -8.47 -5.85 -6.22
N PRO A 390 -7.68 -6.86 -6.61
CA PRO A 390 -6.29 -7.01 -6.17
C PRO A 390 -5.42 -5.77 -6.46
N PHE A 391 -4.20 -5.82 -5.95
CA PHE A 391 -3.15 -4.81 -6.10
C PHE A 391 -3.51 -3.44 -5.49
N LEU A 392 -4.39 -3.44 -4.49
CA LEU A 392 -4.77 -2.25 -3.72
C LEU A 392 -3.79 -1.99 -2.57
N PHE A 393 -3.17 -3.05 -2.02
CA PHE A 393 -2.33 -2.90 -0.84
C PHE A 393 -0.92 -2.43 -1.18
N VAL A 394 -0.52 -1.32 -0.55
CA VAL A 394 0.83 -0.75 -0.63
C VAL A 394 1.73 -1.40 0.44
N PRO A 395 2.77 -2.16 0.06
CA PRO A 395 3.66 -2.80 1.03
C PRO A 395 4.69 -1.85 1.66
N ASP A 396 5.03 -2.16 2.91
CA ASP A 396 6.13 -1.58 3.68
C ASP A 396 7.23 -2.62 3.95
N VAL A 397 8.38 -2.20 4.49
CA VAL A 397 9.50 -3.13 4.80
C VAL A 397 9.58 -3.56 6.27
N GLY A 398 8.66 -3.13 7.14
CA GLY A 398 8.74 -3.35 8.59
C GLY A 398 8.77 -4.83 8.97
N LEU A 399 7.89 -5.66 8.37
CA LEU A 399 7.89 -7.11 8.66
C LEU A 399 9.13 -7.79 8.07
N ALA A 400 9.59 -7.35 6.90
CA ALA A 400 10.81 -7.88 6.29
C ALA A 400 12.06 -7.59 7.14
N ILE A 401 12.14 -6.41 7.76
CA ILE A 401 13.22 -6.05 8.69
C ILE A 401 13.11 -6.87 9.99
N ALA A 402 11.91 -7.06 10.54
CA ALA A 402 11.69 -7.87 11.74
C ALA A 402 12.09 -9.34 11.51
N VAL A 403 11.59 -9.95 10.42
CA VAL A 403 11.92 -11.33 10.01
C VAL A 403 13.42 -11.46 9.72
N LYS A 404 14.06 -10.47 9.09
CA LYS A 404 15.51 -10.44 8.88
C LYS A 404 16.26 -10.51 10.20
N THR A 405 16.00 -9.55 11.09
CA THR A 405 16.77 -9.38 12.33
C THR A 405 16.63 -10.62 13.24
N TRP A 406 15.45 -11.23 13.27
CA TRP A 406 15.19 -12.48 13.98
C TRP A 406 15.97 -13.68 13.39
N LEU A 407 15.97 -13.85 12.07
CA LEU A 407 16.63 -14.99 11.42
C LEU A 407 18.15 -14.82 11.24
N ASP A 408 18.69 -13.60 11.30
CA ASP A 408 20.14 -13.36 11.43
C ASP A 408 20.65 -13.76 12.84
N ASP A 409 19.87 -13.58 13.91
CA ASP A 409 20.26 -13.90 15.31
C ASP A 409 20.06 -15.38 15.72
N ILE A 410 19.27 -16.15 14.95
CA ILE A 410 19.03 -17.57 15.24
C ILE A 410 20.02 -18.47 14.49
N ALA A 411 20.96 -19.03 15.25
CA ALA A 411 21.75 -20.17 14.81
C ALA A 411 20.88 -21.47 14.78
N PRO A 412 21.08 -22.38 13.80
CA PRO A 412 20.38 -23.66 13.72
C PRO A 412 20.52 -24.58 14.94
N SER A 413 21.48 -24.32 15.82
CA SER A 413 21.74 -25.07 17.05
C SER A 413 20.89 -24.63 18.25
N VAL A 414 20.20 -23.49 18.16
CA VAL A 414 19.37 -22.94 19.25
C VAL A 414 18.19 -23.87 19.52
N SER A 415 18.04 -24.28 20.78
CA SER A 415 16.95 -25.19 21.18
C SER A 415 15.58 -24.50 21.14
N ALA A 416 14.48 -25.25 20.97
CA ALA A 416 13.14 -24.66 20.92
C ALA A 416 12.78 -23.86 22.21
N GLN A 417 13.23 -24.31 23.38
CA GLN A 417 13.01 -23.62 24.65
C GLN A 417 13.83 -22.32 24.76
N GLU A 418 15.07 -22.33 24.29
CA GLU A 418 15.94 -21.15 24.22
C GLU A 418 15.43 -20.13 23.19
N ARG A 419 14.91 -20.61 22.05
CA ARG A 419 14.26 -19.79 21.02
C ARG A 419 13.02 -19.09 21.56
N GLU A 420 12.19 -19.78 22.35
CA GLU A 420 11.03 -19.16 23.00
C GLU A 420 11.45 -18.07 23.99
N GLY A 421 12.52 -18.31 24.77
CA GLY A 421 13.11 -17.29 25.65
C GLY A 421 13.62 -16.06 24.89
N LYS A 422 14.27 -16.24 23.74
CA LYS A 422 14.74 -15.14 22.87
C LYS A 422 13.60 -14.27 22.32
N LYS A 423 12.36 -14.78 22.21
CA LYS A 423 11.23 -14.01 21.62
C LYS A 423 10.86 -12.78 22.44
N GLU A 424 10.89 -12.88 23.77
CA GLU A 424 10.45 -11.78 24.64
C GLU A 424 11.46 -10.64 24.65
N SER A 425 12.76 -10.93 24.72
CA SER A 425 13.81 -9.92 24.56
C SER A 425 13.81 -9.34 23.14
N PHE A 426 13.76 -10.18 22.10
CA PHE A 426 13.76 -9.69 20.71
C PHE A 426 12.61 -8.70 20.42
N HIS A 427 11.42 -8.98 20.95
CA HIS A 427 10.28 -8.07 20.81
C HIS A 427 10.57 -6.72 21.45
N GLN A 428 11.08 -6.68 22.68
CA GLN A 428 11.38 -5.46 23.41
C GLN A 428 12.57 -4.68 22.83
N ASP A 429 13.64 -5.37 22.41
CA ASP A 429 14.91 -4.79 21.98
C ASP A 429 14.85 -4.20 20.56
N TYR A 430 14.11 -4.83 19.63
CA TYR A 430 14.17 -4.49 18.20
C TYR A 430 12.88 -3.92 17.61
N VAL A 431 11.71 -4.29 18.15
CA VAL A 431 10.39 -3.92 17.60
C VAL A 431 9.31 -3.80 18.71
N PRO A 432 9.55 -3.03 19.79
CA PRO A 432 8.73 -3.02 21.02
C PRO A 432 7.27 -2.63 20.78
N PHE A 433 6.99 -1.98 19.65
CA PHE A 433 5.69 -1.46 19.26
C PHE A 433 4.98 -2.34 18.22
N ALA A 434 5.56 -3.48 17.81
CA ALA A 434 4.82 -4.51 17.09
C ALA A 434 3.75 -5.14 18.01
N THR A 435 2.52 -5.27 17.53
CA THR A 435 1.36 -5.72 18.32
C THR A 435 1.14 -7.23 18.25
N HIS A 436 1.44 -7.86 17.11
CA HIS A 436 1.18 -9.27 16.83
C HIS A 436 2.41 -9.94 16.17
N LEU A 437 3.63 -9.50 16.52
CA LEU A 437 4.89 -9.88 15.86
C LEU A 437 4.98 -11.37 15.49
N TRP A 438 4.75 -12.26 16.46
CA TRP A 438 4.93 -13.70 16.28
C TRP A 438 3.84 -14.36 15.42
N GLU A 439 2.68 -13.73 15.28
CA GLU A 439 1.70 -14.11 14.27
C GLU A 439 2.13 -13.63 12.87
N ASP A 440 2.64 -12.40 12.75
CA ASP A 440 3.08 -11.84 11.46
C ASP A 440 4.29 -12.61 10.90
N VAL A 441 5.23 -12.99 11.77
CA VAL A 441 6.38 -13.86 11.45
C VAL A 441 5.89 -15.26 11.02
N GLU A 442 4.93 -15.86 11.72
CA GLU A 442 4.34 -17.15 11.33
C GLU A 442 3.59 -17.05 9.98
N ILE A 443 2.83 -15.97 9.76
CA ILE A 443 2.15 -15.71 8.47
C ILE A 443 3.17 -15.57 7.34
N CYS A 444 4.31 -14.91 7.58
CA CYS A 444 5.42 -14.86 6.63
C CYS A 444 5.99 -16.25 6.31
N TYR A 445 6.13 -17.13 7.31
CA TYR A 445 6.60 -18.49 7.10
C TYR A 445 5.59 -19.33 6.29
N GLN A 446 4.29 -19.19 6.59
CA GLN A 446 3.21 -19.83 5.84
C GLN A 446 3.10 -19.30 4.41
N LEU A 447 3.33 -18.00 4.18
CA LEU A 447 3.42 -17.43 2.83
C LEU A 447 4.61 -18.03 2.06
N PHE A 448 5.79 -18.09 2.67
CA PHE A 448 6.96 -18.68 2.04
C PHE A 448 6.73 -20.17 1.67
N ASP A 449 6.17 -20.96 2.59
CA ASP A 449 5.86 -22.38 2.33
C ASP A 449 4.79 -22.54 1.22
N ALA A 450 3.78 -21.67 1.17
CA ALA A 450 2.79 -21.65 0.10
C ALA A 450 3.40 -21.29 -1.27
N LEU A 451 4.24 -20.26 -1.33
CA LEU A 451 4.97 -19.91 -2.55
C LEU A 451 5.91 -21.03 -3.00
N TYR A 452 6.63 -21.65 -2.07
CA TYR A 452 7.50 -22.79 -2.37
C TYR A 452 6.72 -24.02 -2.85
N ALA A 453 5.52 -24.28 -2.31
CA ALA A 453 4.62 -25.32 -2.79
C ALA A 453 4.18 -25.10 -4.25
N GLY A 454 3.90 -23.85 -4.64
CA GLY A 454 3.63 -23.50 -6.04
C GLY A 454 4.88 -23.57 -6.93
N VAL A 455 6.00 -22.99 -6.50
CA VAL A 455 7.27 -22.98 -7.25
C VAL A 455 7.78 -24.41 -7.55
N LYS A 456 7.55 -25.37 -6.64
CA LYS A 456 7.82 -26.80 -6.86
C LYS A 456 7.15 -27.38 -8.11
N THR A 457 6.00 -26.85 -8.55
CA THR A 457 5.28 -27.36 -9.73
C THR A 457 5.73 -26.72 -11.05
N LEU A 458 6.62 -25.72 -11.00
CA LEU A 458 7.20 -25.09 -12.20
C LEU A 458 8.34 -25.96 -12.74
N HIS A 459 8.44 -26.10 -14.06
CA HIS A 459 9.48 -26.90 -14.74
C HIS A 459 9.84 -26.31 -16.11
N GLY A 460 11.09 -26.56 -16.55
CA GLY A 460 11.53 -26.33 -17.92
C GLY A 460 11.52 -24.86 -18.33
N LYS A 461 10.58 -24.47 -19.20
CA LYS A 461 10.45 -23.09 -19.70
C LYS A 461 9.84 -22.09 -18.70
N THR A 462 9.27 -22.56 -17.59
CA THR A 462 8.69 -21.66 -16.57
C THR A 462 9.68 -21.27 -15.48
N MET A 463 10.54 -22.18 -15.04
CA MET A 463 11.63 -21.89 -14.10
C MET A 463 12.75 -22.92 -14.26
N SER A 464 14.01 -22.50 -14.10
CA SER A 464 15.16 -23.38 -14.28
C SER A 464 15.26 -24.42 -13.15
N SER A 465 16.18 -25.38 -13.28
CA SER A 465 16.58 -26.25 -12.17
C SER A 465 17.39 -25.53 -11.09
N SER A 466 18.04 -24.40 -11.41
CA SER A 466 18.84 -23.64 -10.45
C SER A 466 17.94 -22.89 -9.48
N ASP A 467 17.03 -22.05 -9.98
CA ASP A 467 16.16 -21.21 -9.14
C ASP A 467 15.34 -22.07 -8.17
N ARG A 468 14.77 -23.19 -8.65
CA ARG A 468 14.00 -24.12 -7.82
C ARG A 468 14.83 -24.83 -6.76
N ALA A 469 16.14 -25.01 -7.01
CA ALA A 469 17.06 -25.49 -5.99
C ALA A 469 17.36 -24.40 -4.94
N GLU A 470 17.42 -23.14 -5.32
CA GLU A 470 17.58 -22.01 -4.39
C GLU A 470 16.38 -21.84 -3.46
N TRP A 471 15.15 -21.89 -3.99
CA TRP A 471 13.92 -21.99 -3.17
C TRP A 471 13.96 -23.20 -2.23
N GLY A 472 14.52 -24.34 -2.67
CA GLY A 472 14.73 -25.53 -1.85
C GLY A 472 15.86 -25.42 -0.80
N LYS A 473 16.81 -24.50 -0.96
CA LYS A 473 17.78 -24.13 0.09
C LYS A 473 17.12 -23.22 1.12
N ALA A 474 16.39 -22.21 0.67
CA ALA A 474 15.65 -21.29 1.54
C ALA A 474 14.62 -22.00 2.43
N ALA A 475 13.91 -23.00 1.91
CA ALA A 475 13.00 -23.82 2.71
C ALA A 475 13.72 -24.58 3.85
N LYS A 476 14.91 -25.16 3.59
CA LYS A 476 15.72 -25.85 4.62
C LYS A 476 16.33 -24.88 5.63
N PHE A 477 16.80 -23.73 5.16
CA PHE A 477 17.27 -22.65 6.02
C PHE A 477 16.19 -22.24 7.02
N LEU A 478 14.94 -22.08 6.56
CA LEU A 478 13.80 -21.73 7.40
C LEU A 478 13.39 -22.88 8.34
N GLU A 479 13.30 -24.11 7.83
CA GLU A 479 12.96 -25.32 8.59
C GLU A 479 13.90 -25.55 9.79
N THR A 480 15.18 -25.18 9.69
CA THR A 480 16.14 -25.28 10.81
C THR A 480 16.05 -24.15 11.84
N ARG A 481 15.28 -23.08 11.58
CA ARG A 481 15.25 -21.85 12.39
C ARG A 481 13.87 -21.44 12.92
N ARG A 482 12.77 -21.93 12.33
CA ARG A 482 11.41 -21.80 12.86
C ARG A 482 11.19 -22.69 14.08
#